data_AF-A0A2V6GTQ1-F1
#
_entry.id   AF-A0A2V6GTQ1-F1
#
_cell.length_a   1.000
_cell.length_b   1.000
_cell.length_c   1.000
_cell.angle_alpha   90.00
_cell.angle_beta   90.00
_cell.angle_gamma   90.00
#
_symmetry.space_group_name_H-M   'P 1'
#
loop_
_entity.id
_entity.type
_entity.pdbx_description
1 polymer ?
#
loop_
_entity_poly.entity_id
_entity_poly.type
_entity_poly.pdbx_seq_one_letter_code
_entity_poly.pdbx_strand_id
1 'polypeptide(L)'
;MTELVSSVADKIDRAVQRVTPLAYRVRRTGRRLVRRALRKPRSVSEGPNLLPLLIQVLASFTKADGVLLEEEIDSSLGFLRYDYPDAVYSELRQLFRQALYEHQDLAAMAQKLSAQLSTERKIMLGVQLYDLISQAGLKQEQVVAFYSFMSQLGMAAQAIDIVYQLNASEDSDPAIYQHGASPLESLSFGADGHADVIVKNLTNNDRLMAFRYHDLILLKNYSGLNVSVRGRPLVRGGFCRIYPGQRILVGDQVLSYQELAQYFNAKKNVSLPQIFVRVSKDADEVELERSRTRESSLRVTFGLKVRVKALRDVDAELNGVRLKAGTKVEATLEDKIIFHNDTELDFIDLRRRARALGGRFQLKASKSEYLVSNDPSRLQADDILLSPGTSGDVLLKIFCDYDQRVGLLEVIESDRPIMVGETPVRTTGALKDGDTIRIDVGQFLRCNFSERIIEEERNIIRTLEVNEVTHRFGKGEIVLEGISFNVTRGELVCVMGASGSGKSTLLRVLAGQLQPTSGDIVLNGRSLYRNLDVLKHYISYMPQQDAFDEHLTIGENMQFAFR
;
A
#
# COMPACT_ATOMS: atom_id res chain seq x y z
N MET A 1 -3.47 -5.33 76.80
CA MET A 1 -3.24 -5.88 75.44
C MET A 1 -3.13 -4.79 74.37
N THR A 2 -3.85 -3.67 74.49
CA THR A 2 -3.83 -2.58 73.50
C THR A 2 -2.57 -1.71 73.51
N GLU A 3 -1.90 -1.50 74.65
CA GLU A 3 -0.62 -0.75 74.69
C GLU A 3 0.61 -1.57 74.26
N LEU A 4 0.56 -2.90 74.39
CA LEU A 4 1.65 -3.76 73.88
C LEU A 4 1.60 -3.88 72.35
N VAL A 5 0.40 -3.85 71.76
CA VAL A 5 0.21 -3.92 70.30
C VAL A 5 0.62 -2.61 69.62
N SER A 6 0.36 -1.44 70.23
CA SER A 6 0.81 -0.16 69.67
C SER A 6 2.33 0.00 69.75
N SER A 7 2.96 -0.39 70.86
CA SER A 7 4.43 -0.37 71.05
C SER A 7 5.18 -1.29 70.07
N VAL A 8 4.60 -2.44 69.74
CA VAL A 8 5.16 -3.38 68.75
C VAL A 8 4.92 -2.88 67.31
N ALA A 9 3.74 -2.33 67.01
CA ALA A 9 3.45 -1.75 65.69
C ALA A 9 4.38 -0.56 65.37
N ASP A 10 4.61 0.34 66.34
CA ASP A 10 5.48 1.50 66.17
C ASP A 10 6.97 1.14 66.01
N LYS A 11 7.41 0.04 66.64
CA LYS A 11 8.77 -0.51 66.45
C LYS A 11 8.93 -1.21 65.12
N ILE A 12 7.88 -1.89 64.63
CA ILE A 12 7.87 -2.53 63.31
C ILE A 12 7.87 -1.45 62.22
N ASP A 13 7.07 -0.40 62.34
CA ASP A 13 7.00 0.65 61.32
C ASP A 13 8.30 1.46 61.22
N ARG A 14 8.95 1.74 62.36
CA ARG A 14 10.30 2.37 62.37
C ARG A 14 11.41 1.46 61.86
N ALA A 15 11.28 0.14 61.98
CA ALA A 15 12.21 -0.83 61.39
C ALA A 15 11.98 -0.98 59.87
N VAL A 16 10.71 -0.94 59.42
CA VAL A 16 10.33 -1.03 58.01
C VAL A 16 10.72 0.25 57.24
N GLN A 17 10.63 1.42 57.86
CA GLN A 17 11.05 2.69 57.25
C GLN A 17 12.59 2.88 57.17
N ARG A 18 13.38 2.16 57.98
CA ARG A 18 14.86 2.22 57.92
C ARG A 18 15.48 1.23 56.92
N VAL A 19 14.76 0.18 56.50
CA VAL A 19 15.27 -0.84 55.56
C VAL A 19 14.80 -0.62 54.11
N THR A 20 13.85 0.29 53.89
CA THR A 20 13.22 0.58 52.58
C THR A 20 13.92 1.59 51.66
N PRO A 21 15.15 2.12 51.92
CA PRO A 21 15.93 2.78 50.85
C PRO A 21 17.08 1.91 50.28
N LEU A 22 17.57 0.92 51.03
CA LEU A 22 18.74 0.11 50.64
C LEU A 22 18.38 -1.20 49.93
N ALA A 23 17.29 -1.87 50.33
CA ALA A 23 16.85 -3.11 49.68
C ALA A 23 16.35 -2.89 48.23
N TYR A 24 15.84 -1.69 47.91
CA TYR A 24 15.38 -1.36 46.56
C TYR A 24 16.54 -1.05 45.58
N ARG A 25 17.69 -0.58 46.09
CA ARG A 25 18.89 -0.34 45.25
C ARG A 25 19.62 -1.63 44.93
N VAL A 26 19.81 -2.53 45.89
CA VAL A 26 20.60 -3.77 45.67
C VAL A 26 19.88 -4.73 44.70
N ARG A 27 18.54 -4.80 44.73
CA ARG A 27 17.75 -5.67 43.82
C ARG A 27 17.71 -5.15 42.36
N ARG A 28 17.97 -3.85 42.14
CA ARG A 28 17.95 -3.22 40.81
C ARG A 28 19.32 -3.27 40.11
N THR A 29 20.42 -3.26 40.87
CA THR A 29 21.78 -3.36 40.31
C THR A 29 22.14 -4.79 39.91
N GLY A 30 21.75 -5.80 40.71
CA GLY A 30 22.00 -7.21 40.39
C GLY A 30 21.28 -7.69 39.12
N ARG A 31 20.03 -7.25 38.89
CA ARG A 31 19.28 -7.55 37.65
C ARG A 31 19.84 -6.82 36.41
N ARG A 32 20.54 -5.70 36.59
CA ARG A 32 21.17 -4.94 35.48
C ARG A 32 22.47 -5.59 34.99
N LEU A 33 23.27 -6.16 35.88
CA LEU A 33 24.51 -6.87 35.51
C LEU A 33 24.21 -8.19 34.79
N VAL A 34 23.23 -8.96 35.26
CA VAL A 34 22.80 -10.21 34.60
C VAL A 34 22.18 -9.93 33.22
N ARG A 35 21.44 -8.81 33.04
CA ARG A 35 20.91 -8.40 31.73
C ARG A 35 21.96 -7.79 30.78
N ARG A 36 23.07 -7.27 31.29
CA ARG A 36 24.18 -6.76 30.47
C ARG A 36 25.09 -7.87 29.95
N ALA A 37 25.28 -8.93 30.72
CA ALA A 37 26.07 -10.10 30.29
C ALA A 37 25.35 -10.98 29.25
N LEU A 38 24.02 -10.90 29.16
CA LEU A 38 23.19 -11.74 28.26
C LEU A 38 22.68 -11.01 26.99
N ARG A 39 23.16 -9.80 26.69
CA ARG A 39 22.78 -9.08 25.46
C ARG A 39 23.93 -9.09 24.45
N LYS A 40 23.93 -10.11 23.58
CA LYS A 40 24.53 -9.96 22.24
C LYS A 40 23.78 -8.84 21.49
N PRO A 41 24.47 -8.03 20.67
CA PRO A 41 23.80 -7.05 19.82
C PRO A 41 22.83 -7.80 18.90
N ARG A 42 21.55 -7.45 18.97
CA ARG A 42 20.53 -7.95 18.04
C ARG A 42 20.73 -7.24 16.70
N SER A 43 21.44 -7.88 15.78
CA SER A 43 21.19 -7.70 14.36
C SER A 43 19.86 -8.38 14.02
N VAL A 44 19.05 -7.68 13.22
CA VAL A 44 17.93 -8.11 12.37
C VAL A 44 17.63 -9.63 12.33
N SER A 45 16.39 -9.96 12.69
CA SER A 45 15.65 -11.23 12.49
C SER A 45 16.36 -12.56 12.79
N GLU A 46 16.15 -13.12 13.98
CA GLU A 46 16.28 -14.57 14.23
C GLU A 46 15.03 -15.30 13.68
N GLY A 47 14.97 -15.41 12.35
CA GLY A 47 14.41 -16.55 11.64
C GLY A 47 15.54 -17.16 10.79
N PRO A 48 15.43 -18.38 10.24
CA PRO A 48 16.44 -18.86 9.31
C PRO A 48 16.52 -17.86 8.14
N ASN A 49 17.69 -17.20 7.96
CA ASN A 49 17.91 -16.32 6.83
C ASN A 49 17.93 -17.18 5.56
N LEU A 50 16.77 -17.29 4.91
CA LEU A 50 16.55 -18.08 3.71
C LEU A 50 17.12 -17.44 2.44
N LEU A 51 17.53 -16.17 2.54
CA LEU A 51 17.98 -15.38 1.41
C LEU A 51 19.10 -16.06 0.58
N PRO A 52 20.18 -16.61 1.18
CA PRO A 52 21.21 -17.31 0.40
C PRO A 52 20.66 -18.54 -0.33
N LEU A 53 19.73 -19.28 0.30
CA LEU A 53 19.11 -20.46 -0.29
C LEU A 53 18.19 -20.10 -1.46
N LEU A 54 17.43 -19.00 -1.35
CA LEU A 54 16.60 -18.49 -2.44
C LEU A 54 17.46 -17.98 -3.61
N ILE A 55 18.55 -17.26 -3.33
CA ILE A 55 19.52 -16.82 -4.34
C ILE A 55 20.08 -18.02 -5.09
N GLN A 56 20.43 -19.07 -4.37
CA GLN A 56 20.92 -20.32 -4.96
C GLN A 56 19.88 -20.88 -5.93
N VAL A 57 18.66 -21.15 -5.45
CA VAL A 57 17.59 -21.68 -6.30
C VAL A 57 17.37 -20.81 -7.53
N LEU A 58 17.24 -19.49 -7.40
CA LEU A 58 17.07 -18.59 -8.56
C LEU A 58 18.22 -18.75 -9.57
N ALA A 59 19.47 -18.73 -9.10
CA ALA A 59 20.66 -18.88 -9.96
C ALA A 59 20.70 -20.23 -10.70
N SER A 60 20.17 -21.30 -10.10
CA SER A 60 20.11 -22.62 -10.75
C SER A 60 19.17 -22.64 -11.97
N PHE A 61 18.12 -21.83 -11.96
CA PHE A 61 17.17 -21.70 -13.07
C PHE A 61 17.57 -20.64 -14.10
N THR A 62 18.53 -19.76 -13.79
CA THR A 62 19.07 -18.76 -14.74
C THR A 62 20.12 -19.33 -15.69
N LYS A 63 20.72 -20.51 -15.42
CA LYS A 63 21.76 -21.11 -16.26
C LYS A 63 21.23 -21.52 -17.65
N ALA A 64 21.17 -20.59 -18.58
CA ALA A 64 21.05 -20.86 -20.01
C ALA A 64 22.24 -20.20 -20.73
N ASP A 65 23.13 -21.03 -21.27
CA ASP A 65 24.11 -20.71 -22.33
C ASP A 65 25.39 -19.91 -21.98
N GLY A 66 25.71 -19.71 -20.70
CA GLY A 66 27.07 -19.35 -20.27
C GLY A 66 27.51 -17.91 -20.58
N VAL A 67 26.71 -17.13 -21.30
CA VAL A 67 26.86 -15.68 -21.44
C VAL A 67 25.73 -15.02 -20.65
N LEU A 68 25.96 -14.79 -19.36
CA LEU A 68 25.04 -14.02 -18.54
C LEU A 68 25.18 -12.54 -18.84
N LEU A 69 24.11 -11.94 -19.36
CA LEU A 69 24.01 -10.48 -19.43
C LEU A 69 23.83 -9.96 -18.00
N GLU A 70 24.51 -8.85 -17.64
CA GLU A 70 24.29 -8.21 -16.32
C GLU A 70 22.80 -7.90 -16.07
N GLU A 71 22.05 -7.74 -17.16
CA GLU A 71 20.62 -7.51 -17.20
C GLU A 71 19.78 -8.68 -16.65
N GLU A 72 20.23 -9.93 -16.80
CA GLU A 72 19.56 -11.12 -16.29
C GLU A 72 19.77 -11.28 -14.78
N ILE A 73 20.95 -10.91 -14.29
CA ILE A 73 21.27 -10.87 -12.85
C ILE A 73 20.42 -9.81 -12.17
N ASP A 74 20.32 -8.60 -12.73
CA ASP A 74 19.50 -7.53 -12.18
C ASP A 74 18.00 -7.85 -12.24
N SER A 75 17.54 -8.58 -13.26
CA SER A 75 16.16 -9.10 -13.33
C SER A 75 15.91 -10.14 -12.23
N SER A 76 16.81 -11.12 -12.10
CA SER A 76 16.76 -12.21 -11.10
C SER A 76 16.88 -11.71 -9.66
N LEU A 77 17.66 -10.66 -9.42
CA LEU A 77 17.84 -10.06 -8.09
C LEU A 77 16.80 -8.99 -7.77
N GLY A 78 16.14 -8.44 -8.80
CA GLY A 78 15.00 -7.54 -8.63
C GLY A 78 13.94 -8.14 -7.71
N PHE A 79 13.71 -9.46 -7.80
CA PHE A 79 12.79 -10.20 -6.95
C PHE A 79 13.15 -10.05 -5.46
N LEU A 80 14.41 -10.31 -5.12
CA LEU A 80 14.88 -10.29 -3.74
C LEU A 80 14.98 -8.89 -3.17
N ARG A 81 15.20 -7.87 -4.02
CA ARG A 81 15.30 -6.48 -3.56
C ARG A 81 13.99 -5.96 -2.97
N TYR A 82 12.85 -6.39 -3.51
CA TYR A 82 11.54 -5.98 -3.00
C TYR A 82 11.13 -6.81 -1.79
N ASP A 83 11.38 -8.12 -1.83
CA ASP A 83 11.02 -9.03 -0.73
C ASP A 83 11.96 -8.89 0.49
N TYR A 84 13.18 -8.35 0.28
CA TYR A 84 14.21 -8.11 1.30
C TYR A 84 14.78 -6.69 1.16
N PRO A 85 14.02 -5.63 1.51
CA PRO A 85 14.44 -4.24 1.34
C PRO A 85 15.66 -3.85 2.19
N ASP A 86 15.90 -4.56 3.29
CA ASP A 86 17.04 -4.36 4.18
C ASP A 86 18.35 -4.99 3.66
N ALA A 87 18.27 -5.81 2.59
CA ALA A 87 19.44 -6.47 2.03
C ALA A 87 20.26 -5.50 1.16
N VAL A 88 21.58 -5.49 1.36
CA VAL A 88 22.48 -4.63 0.58
C VAL A 88 22.62 -5.21 -0.83
N TYR A 89 22.26 -4.43 -1.85
CA TYR A 89 22.22 -4.90 -3.24
C TYR A 89 23.56 -5.46 -3.75
N SER A 90 24.68 -4.87 -3.33
CA SER A 90 26.01 -5.36 -3.68
C SER A 90 26.28 -6.76 -3.10
N GLU A 91 25.77 -7.06 -1.91
CA GLU A 91 25.89 -8.37 -1.27
C GLU A 91 25.02 -9.41 -1.98
N LEU A 92 23.77 -9.06 -2.33
CA LEU A 92 22.90 -9.91 -3.14
C LEU A 92 23.56 -10.31 -4.46
N ARG A 93 24.19 -9.34 -5.12
CA ARG A 93 24.90 -9.55 -6.39
C ARG A 93 26.10 -10.47 -6.24
N GLN A 94 26.86 -10.32 -5.17
CA GLN A 94 28.01 -11.20 -4.89
C GLN A 94 27.55 -12.63 -4.63
N LEU A 95 26.53 -12.82 -3.79
CA LEU A 95 25.97 -14.14 -3.48
C LEU A 95 25.40 -14.82 -4.73
N PHE A 96 24.72 -14.08 -5.59
CA PHE A 96 24.16 -14.63 -6.84
C PHE A 96 25.26 -15.07 -7.81
N ARG A 97 26.29 -14.24 -8.00
CA ARG A 97 27.46 -14.60 -8.81
C ARG A 97 28.15 -15.85 -8.28
N GLN A 98 28.32 -15.97 -6.97
CA GLN A 98 28.89 -17.17 -6.37
C GLN A 98 28.01 -18.40 -6.62
N ALA A 99 26.70 -18.28 -6.39
CA ALA A 99 25.73 -19.36 -6.58
C ALA A 99 25.64 -19.86 -8.03
N LEU A 100 25.92 -19.01 -9.03
CA LEU A 100 25.99 -19.40 -10.44
C LEU A 100 27.13 -20.39 -10.73
N TYR A 101 28.24 -20.35 -9.99
CA TYR A 101 29.38 -21.26 -10.21
C TYR A 101 29.35 -22.49 -9.31
N GLU A 102 28.45 -22.53 -8.33
CA GLU A 102 28.28 -23.67 -7.43
C GLU A 102 27.38 -24.76 -8.06
N HIS A 103 27.68 -26.03 -7.76
CA HIS A 103 26.76 -27.13 -8.01
C HIS A 103 25.65 -27.09 -6.98
N GLN A 104 24.40 -27.09 -7.44
CA GLN A 104 23.25 -26.97 -6.57
C GLN A 104 22.44 -28.27 -6.58
N ASP A 105 22.18 -28.80 -5.38
CA ASP A 105 21.23 -29.89 -5.19
C ASP A 105 19.82 -29.31 -5.01
N LEU A 106 19.13 -29.12 -6.13
CA LEU A 106 17.76 -28.61 -6.17
C LEU A 106 16.81 -29.39 -5.25
N ALA A 107 17.02 -30.69 -5.08
CA ALA A 107 16.15 -31.52 -4.26
C ALA A 107 16.31 -31.26 -2.77
N ALA A 108 17.55 -31.18 -2.30
CA ALA A 108 17.84 -30.80 -0.93
C ALA A 108 17.35 -29.37 -0.63
N MET A 109 17.51 -28.44 -1.58
CA MET A 109 17.04 -27.06 -1.43
C MET A 109 15.50 -26.99 -1.35
N ALA A 110 14.79 -27.70 -2.23
CA ALA A 110 13.34 -27.77 -2.22
C ALA A 110 12.80 -28.32 -0.90
N GLN A 111 13.37 -29.41 -0.37
CA GLN A 111 12.94 -29.97 0.91
C GLN A 111 13.11 -28.98 2.07
N LYS A 112 14.25 -28.28 2.12
CA LYS A 112 14.52 -27.28 3.15
C LYS A 112 13.56 -26.09 3.07
N LEU A 113 13.27 -25.60 1.86
CA LEU A 113 12.31 -24.52 1.63
C LEU A 113 10.87 -24.98 1.91
N SER A 114 10.53 -26.24 1.63
CA SER A 114 9.20 -26.79 1.85
C SER A 114 8.77 -26.72 3.31
N ALA A 115 9.70 -26.91 4.24
CA ALA A 115 9.44 -26.86 5.68
C ALA A 115 9.38 -25.43 6.25
N GLN A 116 9.93 -24.44 5.55
CA GLN A 116 10.14 -23.09 6.10
C GLN A 116 9.31 -22.00 5.40
N LEU A 117 8.90 -22.22 4.15
CA LEU A 117 8.05 -21.30 3.40
C LEU A 117 6.57 -21.58 3.67
N SER A 118 5.78 -20.51 3.82
CA SER A 118 4.32 -20.59 3.74
C SER A 118 3.88 -21.00 2.33
N THR A 119 2.67 -21.53 2.21
CA THR A 119 2.07 -21.87 0.90
C THR A 119 2.14 -20.69 -0.08
N GLU A 120 1.85 -19.48 0.39
CA GLU A 120 1.90 -18.26 -0.41
C GLU A 120 3.30 -17.99 -0.97
N ARG A 121 4.32 -18.07 -0.12
CA ARG A 121 5.72 -17.88 -0.54
C ARG A 121 6.18 -18.96 -1.50
N LYS A 122 5.67 -20.19 -1.39
CA LYS A 122 5.97 -21.27 -2.35
C LYS A 122 5.35 -21.00 -3.72
N ILE A 123 4.10 -20.51 -3.78
CA ILE A 123 3.46 -20.11 -5.04
C ILE A 123 4.24 -18.97 -5.68
N MET A 124 4.58 -17.94 -4.90
CA MET A 124 5.35 -16.80 -5.38
C MET A 124 6.71 -17.22 -5.96
N LEU A 125 7.43 -18.12 -5.27
CA LEU A 125 8.68 -18.70 -5.80
C LEU A 125 8.42 -19.46 -7.10
N GLY A 126 7.37 -20.28 -7.18
CA GLY A 126 7.01 -21.00 -8.41
C GLY A 126 6.78 -20.07 -9.61
N VAL A 127 6.04 -18.97 -9.40
CA VAL A 127 5.81 -17.96 -10.44
C VAL A 127 7.12 -17.30 -10.87
N GLN A 128 8.02 -16.98 -9.92
CA GLN A 128 9.33 -16.39 -10.19
C GLN A 128 10.25 -17.34 -10.98
N LEU A 129 10.31 -18.62 -10.61
CA LEU A 129 11.10 -19.61 -11.33
C LEU A 129 10.58 -19.80 -12.76
N TYR A 130 9.27 -19.83 -12.93
CA TYR A 130 8.69 -19.93 -14.26
C TYR A 130 8.99 -18.70 -15.14
N ASP A 131 9.01 -17.49 -14.56
CA ASP A 131 9.45 -16.26 -15.25
C ASP A 131 10.88 -16.39 -15.80
N LEU A 132 11.81 -16.85 -14.96
CA LEU A 132 13.21 -17.07 -15.38
C LEU A 132 13.31 -18.09 -16.53
N ILE A 133 12.58 -19.20 -16.45
CA ILE A 133 12.60 -20.25 -17.48
C ILE A 133 11.99 -19.73 -18.78
N SER A 134 10.95 -18.90 -18.70
CA SER A 134 10.33 -18.30 -19.88
C SER A 134 11.25 -17.31 -20.57
N GLN A 135 11.98 -16.48 -19.80
CA GLN A 135 12.97 -15.56 -20.36
C GLN A 135 14.12 -16.31 -21.06
N ALA A 136 14.47 -17.50 -20.56
CA ALA A 136 15.47 -18.39 -21.16
C ALA A 136 14.96 -19.20 -22.38
N GLY A 137 13.74 -18.96 -22.86
CA GLY A 137 13.17 -19.61 -24.04
C GLY A 137 12.52 -20.98 -23.78
N LEU A 138 12.11 -21.27 -22.54
CA LEU A 138 11.34 -22.47 -22.17
C LEU A 138 12.01 -23.79 -22.56
N LYS A 139 13.31 -23.95 -22.30
CA LYS A 139 14.02 -25.21 -22.58
C LYS A 139 13.38 -26.36 -21.81
N GLN A 140 13.15 -27.49 -22.50
CA GLN A 140 12.44 -28.64 -21.94
C GLN A 140 13.06 -29.15 -20.63
N GLU A 141 14.39 -29.17 -20.53
CA GLU A 141 15.12 -29.57 -19.32
C GLU A 141 14.80 -28.68 -18.11
N GLN A 142 14.70 -27.37 -18.31
CA GLN A 142 14.38 -26.41 -17.25
C GLN A 142 12.92 -26.52 -16.80
N VAL A 143 12.00 -26.78 -17.73
CA VAL A 143 10.58 -27.03 -17.42
C VAL A 143 10.42 -28.32 -16.59
N VAL A 144 11.15 -29.39 -16.93
CA VAL A 144 11.16 -30.62 -16.13
C VAL A 144 11.74 -30.39 -14.74
N ALA A 145 12.87 -29.66 -14.65
CA ALA A 145 13.47 -29.29 -13.37
C ALA A 145 12.50 -28.47 -12.49
N PHE A 146 11.73 -27.57 -13.10
CA PHE A 146 10.71 -26.78 -12.41
C PHE A 146 9.61 -27.65 -11.80
N TYR A 147 9.01 -28.55 -12.58
CA TYR A 147 7.98 -29.45 -12.06
C TYR A 147 8.50 -30.36 -10.95
N SER A 148 9.74 -30.86 -11.08
CA SER A 148 10.39 -31.68 -10.05
C SER A 148 10.58 -30.88 -8.76
N PHE A 149 11.12 -29.67 -8.86
CA PHE A 149 11.35 -28.77 -7.73
C PHE A 149 10.04 -28.38 -7.03
N MET A 150 9.03 -27.98 -7.80
CA MET A 150 7.72 -27.62 -7.25
C MET A 150 7.00 -28.81 -6.60
N SER A 151 7.15 -30.01 -7.15
CA SER A 151 6.63 -31.24 -6.54
C SER A 151 7.26 -31.49 -5.17
N GLN A 152 8.58 -31.32 -5.04
CA GLN A 152 9.30 -31.46 -3.77
C GLN A 152 8.97 -30.34 -2.77
N LEU A 153 8.56 -29.16 -3.24
CA LEU A 153 7.98 -28.10 -2.40
C LEU A 153 6.57 -28.43 -1.88
N GLY A 154 5.94 -29.50 -2.39
CA GLY A 154 4.56 -29.87 -2.10
C GLY A 154 3.53 -29.09 -2.92
N MET A 155 3.93 -28.54 -4.07
CA MET A 155 3.14 -27.60 -4.88
C MET A 155 2.94 -28.09 -6.32
N ALA A 156 2.83 -29.41 -6.52
CA ALA A 156 2.74 -30.01 -7.85
C ALA A 156 1.51 -29.53 -8.65
N ALA A 157 0.33 -29.44 -8.00
CA ALA A 157 -0.89 -28.94 -8.64
C ALA A 157 -0.72 -27.47 -9.07
N GLN A 158 -0.22 -26.63 -8.16
CA GLN A 158 0.00 -25.21 -8.42
C GLN A 158 1.03 -24.98 -9.54
N ALA A 159 2.03 -25.86 -9.68
CA ALA A 159 2.97 -25.80 -10.80
C ALA A 159 2.26 -26.00 -12.14
N ILE A 160 1.34 -26.96 -12.24
CA ILE A 160 0.53 -27.19 -13.44
C ILE A 160 -0.32 -25.95 -13.71
N ASP A 161 -0.96 -25.41 -12.69
CA ASP A 161 -1.83 -24.23 -12.81
C ASP A 161 -1.05 -23.00 -13.29
N ILE A 162 0.13 -22.73 -12.71
CA ILE A 162 1.02 -21.62 -13.08
C ILE A 162 1.42 -21.75 -14.56
N VAL A 163 1.92 -22.91 -14.97
CA VAL A 163 2.37 -23.15 -16.34
C VAL A 163 1.20 -23.04 -17.31
N TYR A 164 0.04 -23.60 -16.96
CA TYR A 164 -1.14 -23.54 -17.80
C TYR A 164 -1.64 -22.10 -18.00
N GLN A 165 -1.82 -21.33 -16.91
CA GLN A 165 -2.27 -19.94 -16.99
C GLN A 165 -1.30 -19.04 -17.76
N LEU A 166 0.00 -19.19 -17.50
CA LEU A 166 1.00 -18.33 -18.12
C LEU A 166 1.29 -18.72 -19.58
N ASN A 167 0.90 -19.92 -20.03
CA ASN A 167 0.98 -20.34 -21.44
C ASN A 167 -0.33 -20.28 -22.21
N ALA A 168 -1.45 -20.06 -21.55
CA ALA A 168 -2.73 -20.15 -22.21
C ALA A 168 -2.81 -19.19 -23.41
N SER A 169 -3.39 -19.69 -24.51
CA SER A 169 -3.51 -18.97 -25.79
C SER A 169 -4.54 -17.85 -25.72
N GLU A 170 -4.44 -16.90 -26.66
CA GLU A 170 -5.29 -15.71 -26.79
C GLU A 170 -6.82 -16.02 -26.77
N ASP A 171 -7.23 -17.22 -27.21
CA ASP A 171 -8.62 -17.67 -27.32
C ASP A 171 -9.11 -18.55 -26.15
N SER A 172 -8.27 -18.79 -25.15
CA SER A 172 -8.64 -19.67 -24.04
C SER A 172 -9.73 -19.01 -23.18
N ASP A 173 -10.87 -19.69 -23.04
CA ASP A 173 -12.06 -19.16 -22.36
C ASP A 173 -11.73 -18.69 -20.94
N PRO A 174 -11.85 -17.39 -20.64
CA PRO A 174 -11.58 -16.83 -19.33
C PRO A 174 -12.38 -17.50 -18.20
N ALA A 175 -13.54 -18.10 -18.51
CA ALA A 175 -14.38 -18.81 -17.56
C ALA A 175 -13.73 -20.09 -17.01
N ILE A 176 -12.80 -20.70 -17.75
CA ILE A 176 -12.02 -21.86 -17.28
C ILE A 176 -11.15 -21.46 -16.06
N TYR A 177 -10.69 -20.20 -15.99
CA TYR A 177 -9.92 -19.67 -14.86
C TYR A 177 -10.79 -19.18 -13.69
N GLN A 178 -12.11 -19.16 -13.83
CA GLN A 178 -13.05 -18.64 -12.82
C GLN A 178 -13.71 -19.74 -11.98
N HIS A 179 -13.54 -21.03 -12.34
CA HIS A 179 -14.23 -22.16 -11.70
C HIS A 179 -13.36 -22.99 -10.74
N GLY A 180 -12.37 -22.35 -10.11
CA GLY A 180 -11.80 -22.82 -8.84
C GLY A 180 -10.62 -23.80 -8.97
N ALA A 181 -9.42 -23.27 -9.23
CA ALA A 181 -8.13 -23.87 -8.88
C ALA A 181 -6.93 -22.95 -9.21
N SER A 182 -7.09 -21.90 -10.02
CA SER A 182 -5.95 -21.07 -10.39
C SER A 182 -5.44 -20.21 -9.23
N PRO A 183 -4.13 -20.23 -8.92
CA PRO A 183 -3.58 -19.36 -7.89
C PRO A 183 -3.57 -17.89 -8.35
N LEU A 184 -3.45 -17.62 -9.66
CA LEU A 184 -3.33 -16.26 -10.18
C LEU A 184 -4.70 -15.69 -10.56
N GLU A 185 -4.95 -14.46 -10.13
CA GLU A 185 -5.98 -13.62 -10.71
C GLU A 185 -5.53 -13.17 -12.11
N SER A 186 -6.45 -13.03 -13.06
CA SER A 186 -6.15 -12.53 -14.40
C SER A 186 -6.95 -11.28 -14.75
N LEU A 187 -6.38 -10.43 -15.60
CA LEU A 187 -6.99 -9.21 -16.09
C LEU A 187 -6.58 -8.99 -17.56
N SER A 188 -7.55 -8.84 -18.46
CA SER A 188 -7.30 -8.60 -19.88
C SER A 188 -7.43 -7.12 -20.26
N PHE A 189 -6.54 -6.66 -21.12
CA PHE A 189 -6.56 -5.33 -21.72
C PHE A 189 -6.71 -5.47 -23.24
N GLY A 190 -7.56 -4.66 -23.84
CA GLY A 190 -7.87 -4.71 -25.27
C GLY A 190 -8.54 -3.44 -25.77
N ALA A 191 -8.89 -3.43 -27.06
CA ALA A 191 -9.55 -2.29 -27.71
C ALA A 191 -11.09 -2.35 -27.69
N ASP A 192 -11.65 -3.52 -27.36
CA ASP A 192 -13.07 -3.80 -27.51
C ASP A 192 -13.71 -4.34 -26.22
N GLY A 193 -15.01 -4.64 -26.30
CA GLY A 193 -15.81 -5.10 -25.17
C GLY A 193 -15.50 -6.52 -24.68
N HIS A 194 -14.61 -7.28 -25.33
CA HIS A 194 -14.18 -8.59 -24.86
C HIS A 194 -13.05 -8.51 -23.82
N ALA A 195 -12.41 -7.35 -23.67
CA ALA A 195 -11.42 -7.11 -22.63
C ALA A 195 -12.06 -6.64 -21.31
N ASP A 196 -11.42 -6.95 -20.19
CA ASP A 196 -11.82 -6.41 -18.88
C ASP A 196 -11.62 -4.88 -18.86
N VAL A 197 -10.49 -4.41 -19.39
CA VAL A 197 -10.11 -2.99 -19.44
C VAL A 197 -9.88 -2.56 -20.89
N ILE A 198 -10.55 -1.48 -21.29
CA ILE A 198 -10.38 -0.88 -22.61
C ILE A 198 -9.21 0.10 -22.60
N VAL A 199 -8.31 -0.06 -23.56
CA VAL A 199 -7.11 0.76 -23.79
C VAL A 199 -7.21 1.26 -25.23
N LYS A 200 -7.46 2.56 -25.43
CA LYS A 200 -7.87 3.11 -26.73
C LYS A 200 -6.86 2.91 -27.85
N ASN A 201 -5.57 2.84 -27.50
CA ASN A 201 -4.49 2.75 -28.48
C ASN A 201 -4.13 1.30 -28.86
N LEU A 202 -4.85 0.31 -28.33
CA LEU A 202 -4.78 -1.06 -28.82
C LEU A 202 -5.63 -1.22 -30.08
N THR A 203 -5.20 -2.06 -31.03
CA THR A 203 -6.08 -2.53 -32.10
C THR A 203 -6.94 -3.69 -31.62
N ASN A 204 -7.99 -4.07 -32.36
CA ASN A 204 -8.88 -5.19 -31.98
C ASN A 204 -8.13 -6.51 -31.79
N ASN A 205 -7.01 -6.70 -32.48
CA ASN A 205 -6.17 -7.90 -32.38
C ASN A 205 -5.10 -7.79 -31.29
N ASP A 206 -4.91 -6.62 -30.69
CA ASP A 206 -3.95 -6.41 -29.63
C ASP A 206 -4.56 -6.75 -28.27
N ARG A 207 -3.78 -7.49 -27.47
CA ARG A 207 -4.13 -7.86 -26.10
C ARG A 207 -2.91 -7.77 -25.18
N LEU A 208 -3.16 -7.32 -23.95
CA LEU A 208 -2.24 -7.53 -22.83
C LEU A 208 -2.96 -8.32 -21.76
N MET A 209 -2.24 -9.20 -21.06
CA MET A 209 -2.76 -9.89 -19.90
C MET A 209 -1.92 -9.56 -18.68
N ALA A 210 -2.56 -9.09 -17.61
CA ALA A 210 -1.95 -9.02 -16.31
C ALA A 210 -2.37 -10.22 -15.46
N PHE A 211 -1.45 -10.73 -14.66
CA PHE A 211 -1.70 -11.76 -13.66
C PHE A 211 -1.29 -11.25 -12.28
N ARG A 212 -2.06 -11.56 -11.25
CA ARG A 212 -1.75 -11.14 -9.88
C ARG A 212 -1.80 -12.31 -8.90
N TYR A 213 -0.79 -12.34 -8.04
CA TYR A 213 -0.78 -13.11 -6.80
C TYR A 213 -0.28 -12.22 -5.67
N HIS A 214 -1.16 -11.86 -4.73
CA HIS A 214 -0.87 -10.84 -3.73
C HIS A 214 -0.36 -9.52 -4.33
N ASP A 215 0.86 -9.11 -4.02
CA ASP A 215 1.56 -7.92 -4.52
C ASP A 215 2.40 -8.20 -5.77
N LEU A 216 2.55 -9.47 -6.16
CA LEU A 216 3.19 -9.85 -7.40
C LEU A 216 2.22 -9.64 -8.56
N ILE A 217 2.60 -8.75 -9.49
CA ILE A 217 1.90 -8.55 -10.75
C ILE A 217 2.83 -8.90 -11.90
N LEU A 218 2.38 -9.79 -12.80
CA LEU A 218 3.02 -10.06 -14.08
C LEU A 218 2.21 -9.39 -15.19
N LEU A 219 2.88 -8.93 -16.24
CA LEU A 219 2.27 -8.46 -17.47
C LEU A 219 2.82 -9.27 -18.64
N LYS A 220 1.93 -9.86 -19.43
CA LYS A 220 2.24 -10.59 -20.67
C LYS A 220 1.73 -9.81 -21.87
N ASN A 221 2.60 -9.65 -22.87
CA ASN A 221 2.28 -8.96 -24.10
C ASN A 221 1.83 -9.96 -25.17
N TYR A 222 0.57 -9.89 -25.61
CA TYR A 222 0.07 -10.62 -26.78
C TYR A 222 -0.08 -9.71 -28.02
N SER A 223 0.11 -8.40 -27.85
CA SER A 223 0.02 -7.40 -28.91
C SER A 223 1.26 -7.35 -29.80
N GLY A 224 1.10 -6.76 -30.98
CA GLY A 224 2.22 -6.39 -31.85
C GLY A 224 2.87 -5.06 -31.46
N LEU A 225 2.43 -4.42 -30.38
CA LEU A 225 2.85 -3.07 -30.00
C LEU A 225 4.20 -3.04 -29.27
N ASN A 226 4.83 -1.88 -29.34
CA ASN A 226 5.98 -1.52 -28.51
C ASN A 226 5.51 -1.30 -27.06
N VAL A 227 5.40 -2.39 -26.31
CA VAL A 227 5.27 -2.34 -24.86
C VAL A 227 6.66 -2.20 -24.27
N SER A 228 6.87 -1.29 -23.33
CA SER A 228 8.13 -1.23 -22.59
C SER A 228 7.95 -1.05 -21.09
N VAL A 229 8.80 -1.74 -20.34
CA VAL A 229 8.83 -1.72 -18.88
C VAL A 229 10.24 -1.34 -18.46
N ARG A 230 10.40 -0.26 -17.70
CA ARG A 230 11.73 0.30 -17.31
C ARG A 230 12.63 0.61 -18.52
N GLY A 231 12.04 1.02 -19.64
CA GLY A 231 12.79 1.31 -20.88
C GLY A 231 13.22 0.07 -21.67
N ARG A 232 12.83 -1.14 -21.26
CA ARG A 232 13.08 -2.39 -22.00
C ARG A 232 11.85 -2.81 -22.78
N PRO A 233 11.98 -3.21 -24.06
CA PRO A 233 10.85 -3.70 -24.84
C PRO A 233 10.38 -5.05 -24.30
N LEU A 234 9.06 -5.21 -24.15
CA LEU A 234 8.39 -6.47 -23.87
C LEU A 234 7.83 -7.01 -25.18
N VAL A 235 8.53 -7.95 -25.80
CA VAL A 235 8.15 -8.54 -27.09
C VAL A 235 6.86 -9.38 -26.98
N ARG A 236 6.20 -9.60 -28.12
CA ARG A 236 5.01 -10.48 -28.19
C ARG A 236 5.34 -11.88 -27.66
N GLY A 237 4.45 -12.41 -26.83
CA GLY A 237 4.61 -13.68 -26.11
C GLY A 237 5.41 -13.55 -24.80
N GLY A 238 6.21 -12.49 -24.64
CA GLY A 238 6.98 -12.24 -23.44
C GLY A 238 6.11 -11.75 -22.28
N PHE A 239 6.55 -12.04 -21.06
CA PHE A 239 6.00 -11.45 -19.85
C PHE A 239 7.08 -10.90 -18.93
N CYS A 240 6.69 -10.00 -18.03
CA CYS A 240 7.58 -9.34 -17.10
C CYS A 240 6.86 -9.02 -15.79
N ARG A 241 7.56 -9.11 -14.66
CA ARG A 241 7.05 -8.61 -13.37
C ARG A 241 7.02 -7.10 -13.33
N ILE A 242 5.89 -6.56 -12.88
CA ILE A 242 5.68 -5.14 -12.61
C ILE A 242 5.82 -4.91 -11.12
N TYR A 243 6.74 -4.04 -10.72
CA TYR A 243 6.97 -3.72 -9.32
C TYR A 243 6.27 -2.42 -8.90
N PRO A 244 5.99 -2.23 -7.59
CA PRO A 244 5.45 -0.97 -7.06
C PRO A 244 6.22 0.26 -7.56
N GLY A 245 5.48 1.26 -8.04
CA GLY A 245 6.06 2.50 -8.59
C GLY A 245 6.52 2.43 -10.05
N GLN A 246 6.53 1.24 -10.66
CA GLN A 246 6.90 1.12 -12.07
C GLN A 246 5.77 1.57 -13.00
N ARG A 247 6.20 2.10 -14.15
CA ARG A 247 5.38 2.50 -15.28
C ARG A 247 5.65 1.58 -16.46
N ILE A 248 4.60 1.27 -17.18
CA ILE A 248 4.55 0.45 -18.39
C ILE A 248 4.12 1.40 -19.50
N LEU A 249 4.94 1.53 -20.53
CA LEU A 249 4.57 2.27 -21.73
C LEU A 249 3.91 1.29 -22.70
N VAL A 250 2.69 1.59 -23.12
CA VAL A 250 1.94 0.82 -24.11
C VAL A 250 1.66 1.77 -25.27
N GLY A 251 2.56 1.81 -26.25
CA GLY A 251 2.57 2.88 -27.23
C GLY A 251 2.87 4.23 -26.56
N ASP A 252 1.93 5.17 -26.66
CA ASP A 252 1.90 6.49 -26.03
C ASP A 252 1.20 6.51 -24.66
N GLN A 253 0.57 5.41 -24.24
CA GLN A 253 -0.10 5.31 -22.95
C GLN A 253 0.85 4.85 -21.84
N VAL A 254 0.56 5.27 -20.61
CA VAL A 254 1.30 4.87 -19.42
C VAL A 254 0.38 4.16 -18.44
N LEU A 255 0.60 2.86 -18.24
CA LEU A 255 -0.02 2.11 -17.15
C LEU A 255 0.95 2.04 -15.97
N SER A 256 0.43 2.07 -14.75
CA SER A 256 1.24 1.93 -13.53
C SER A 256 0.90 0.66 -12.76
N TYR A 257 1.83 0.21 -11.91
CA TYR A 257 1.56 -0.87 -10.95
C TYR A 257 0.29 -0.60 -10.14
N GLN A 258 0.14 0.63 -9.65
CA GLN A 258 -1.02 1.02 -8.83
C GLN A 258 -2.32 0.84 -9.61
N GLU A 259 -2.34 1.16 -10.90
CA GLU A 259 -3.52 0.98 -11.75
C GLU A 259 -3.86 -0.48 -11.99
N LEU A 260 -2.87 -1.31 -12.30
CA LEU A 260 -3.08 -2.76 -12.42
C LEU A 260 -3.70 -3.33 -11.14
N ALA A 261 -3.09 -3.04 -9.97
CA ALA A 261 -3.60 -3.48 -8.68
C ALA A 261 -5.06 -3.03 -8.44
N GLN A 262 -5.41 -1.82 -8.89
CA GLN A 262 -6.78 -1.29 -8.75
C GLN A 262 -7.77 -2.01 -9.64
N TYR A 263 -7.40 -2.32 -10.89
CA TYR A 263 -8.27 -3.08 -11.77
C TYR A 263 -8.53 -4.49 -11.24
N PHE A 264 -7.52 -5.16 -10.68
CA PHE A 264 -7.74 -6.43 -9.99
C PHE A 264 -8.69 -6.28 -8.80
N ASN A 265 -8.50 -5.25 -7.97
CA ASN A 265 -9.41 -4.97 -6.83
C ASN A 265 -10.84 -4.67 -7.28
N ALA A 266 -11.00 -3.97 -8.41
CA ALA A 266 -12.29 -3.68 -9.02
C ALA A 266 -12.94 -4.94 -9.60
N LYS A 267 -12.14 -5.82 -10.23
CA LYS A 267 -12.61 -7.11 -10.77
C LYS A 267 -13.17 -8.02 -9.67
N LYS A 268 -12.51 -8.04 -8.50
CA LYS A 268 -13.00 -8.73 -7.29
C LYS A 268 -14.14 -7.99 -6.56
N ASN A 269 -14.53 -6.80 -7.00
CA ASN A 269 -15.54 -5.96 -6.34
C ASN A 269 -15.21 -5.59 -4.87
N VAL A 270 -13.93 -5.47 -4.53
CA VAL A 270 -13.46 -5.10 -3.17
C VAL A 270 -13.15 -3.60 -3.08
N SER A 271 -12.88 -2.96 -4.22
CA SER A 271 -12.65 -1.51 -4.29
C SER A 271 -13.24 -0.91 -5.55
N LEU A 272 -14.26 -0.06 -5.37
CA LEU A 272 -14.84 0.77 -6.43
C LEU A 272 -14.91 2.21 -5.95
N PRO A 273 -13.81 2.99 -6.05
CA PRO A 273 -13.83 4.39 -5.68
C PRO A 273 -15.00 5.10 -6.36
N GLN A 274 -15.70 5.95 -5.61
CA GLN A 274 -16.80 6.74 -6.12
C GLN A 274 -16.67 8.18 -5.66
N ILE A 275 -17.15 9.10 -6.47
CA ILE A 275 -17.23 10.52 -6.13
C ILE A 275 -18.49 11.11 -6.71
N PHE A 276 -19.07 12.05 -5.99
CA PHE A 276 -20.21 12.82 -6.43
C PHE A 276 -19.72 14.19 -6.88
N VAL A 277 -20.38 14.73 -7.90
CA VAL A 277 -20.02 16.03 -8.47
C VAL A 277 -21.22 16.94 -8.39
N ARG A 278 -21.03 18.08 -7.76
CA ARG A 278 -21.98 19.19 -7.71
C ARG A 278 -21.55 20.21 -8.75
N VAL A 279 -22.50 20.57 -9.61
CA VAL A 279 -22.30 21.58 -10.67
C VAL A 279 -23.20 22.74 -10.32
N SER A 280 -22.62 23.89 -10.01
CA SER A 280 -23.39 25.10 -9.73
C SER A 280 -24.07 25.59 -11.02
N LYS A 281 -25.27 26.16 -10.89
CA LYS A 281 -26.06 26.66 -12.04
C LYS A 281 -25.61 28.04 -12.51
N ASP A 282 -24.99 28.82 -11.62
CA ASP A 282 -24.73 30.26 -11.81
C ASP A 282 -23.24 30.61 -11.77
N ALA A 283 -22.39 29.63 -11.45
CA ALA A 283 -20.94 29.74 -11.51
C ALA A 283 -20.45 28.42 -12.07
N ASP A 284 -19.55 28.42 -13.04
CA ASP A 284 -18.95 27.23 -13.66
C ASP A 284 -18.06 26.41 -12.71
N GLU A 285 -18.36 26.45 -11.41
CA GLU A 285 -17.66 25.76 -10.34
C GLU A 285 -18.18 24.34 -10.20
N VAL A 286 -17.23 23.42 -10.34
CA VAL A 286 -17.41 22.00 -10.12
C VAL A 286 -16.88 21.66 -8.72
N GLU A 287 -17.77 21.27 -7.83
CA GLU A 287 -17.42 20.82 -6.50
C GLU A 287 -17.50 19.31 -6.39
N LEU A 288 -16.57 18.75 -5.62
CA LEU A 288 -16.45 17.31 -5.44
C LEU A 288 -16.92 16.92 -4.05
N GLU A 289 -17.85 15.98 -4.03
CA GLU A 289 -18.52 15.52 -2.83
C GLU A 289 -18.18 14.05 -2.59
N ARG A 290 -17.81 13.70 -1.35
CA ARG A 290 -17.58 12.30 -0.93
C ARG A 290 -18.88 11.48 -0.92
N SER A 291 -19.97 12.13 -0.54
CA SER A 291 -21.29 11.52 -0.35
C SER A 291 -22.34 12.22 -1.18
N ARG A 292 -23.34 11.47 -1.63
CA ARG A 292 -24.49 12.05 -2.30
C ARG A 292 -25.20 13.06 -1.41
N THR A 293 -25.33 14.28 -1.89
CA THR A 293 -26.20 15.31 -1.32
C THR A 293 -27.46 15.45 -2.18
N ARG A 294 -28.39 16.31 -1.74
CA ARG A 294 -29.51 16.68 -2.60
C ARG A 294 -29.02 17.41 -3.84
N GLU A 295 -27.90 18.14 -3.76
CA GLU A 295 -27.36 19.00 -4.82
C GLU A 295 -26.47 18.25 -5.81
N SER A 296 -26.00 17.04 -5.49
CA SER A 296 -25.18 16.23 -6.39
C SER A 296 -25.82 16.07 -7.78
N SER A 297 -25.07 16.48 -8.81
CA SER A 297 -25.49 16.45 -10.21
C SER A 297 -25.03 15.19 -10.91
N LEU A 298 -23.83 14.68 -10.60
CA LEU A 298 -23.28 13.45 -11.17
C LEU A 298 -22.79 12.49 -10.09
N ARG A 299 -22.82 11.19 -10.40
CA ARG A 299 -22.10 10.15 -9.66
C ARG A 299 -21.12 9.47 -10.61
N VAL A 300 -19.84 9.48 -10.25
CA VAL A 300 -18.77 8.82 -11.02
C VAL A 300 -18.26 7.64 -10.19
N THR A 301 -18.19 6.46 -10.80
CA THR A 301 -17.72 5.22 -10.17
C THR A 301 -16.57 4.64 -10.99
N PHE A 302 -15.45 4.36 -10.33
CA PHE A 302 -14.22 3.86 -10.93
C PHE A 302 -14.08 2.36 -10.67
N GLY A 303 -14.32 1.54 -11.70
CA GLY A 303 -14.03 0.10 -11.67
C GLY A 303 -13.13 -0.30 -12.82
N LEU A 304 -13.42 -1.45 -13.44
CA LEU A 304 -12.83 -1.84 -14.74
C LEU A 304 -13.12 -0.81 -15.84
N LYS A 305 -14.28 -0.15 -15.74
CA LYS A 305 -14.70 1.00 -16.54
C LYS A 305 -15.04 2.17 -15.63
N VAL A 306 -14.98 3.38 -16.18
CA VAL A 306 -15.57 4.56 -15.54
C VAL A 306 -17.06 4.56 -15.86
N ARG A 307 -17.90 4.64 -14.83
CA ARG A 307 -19.36 4.73 -14.99
C ARG A 307 -19.82 6.07 -14.47
N VAL A 308 -20.42 6.88 -15.35
CA VAL A 308 -21.02 8.16 -15.00
C VAL A 308 -22.53 8.01 -15.01
N LYS A 309 -23.18 8.39 -13.91
CA LYS A 309 -24.64 8.52 -13.82
C LYS A 309 -24.99 9.98 -13.56
N ALA A 310 -25.75 10.57 -14.47
CA ALA A 310 -26.37 11.87 -14.26
C ALA A 310 -27.54 11.73 -13.28
N LEU A 311 -27.43 12.42 -12.14
CA LEU A 311 -28.47 12.48 -11.11
C LEU A 311 -29.46 13.62 -11.37
N ARG A 312 -29.01 14.64 -12.12
CA ARG A 312 -29.75 15.82 -12.56
C ARG A 312 -29.35 16.13 -14.00
N ASP A 313 -30.07 17.05 -14.64
CA ASP A 313 -29.63 17.60 -15.93
C ASP A 313 -28.36 18.43 -15.71
N VAL A 314 -27.34 18.14 -16.51
CA VAL A 314 -26.07 18.86 -16.52
C VAL A 314 -25.77 19.27 -17.96
N ASP A 315 -25.40 20.53 -18.15
CA ASP A 315 -24.99 21.04 -19.46
C ASP A 315 -23.54 20.63 -19.76
N ALA A 316 -23.38 19.34 -20.00
CA ALA A 316 -22.13 18.68 -20.28
C ALA A 316 -22.37 17.42 -21.12
N GLU A 317 -21.31 16.97 -21.78
CA GLU A 317 -21.30 15.74 -22.53
C GLU A 317 -20.11 14.84 -22.16
N LEU A 318 -20.30 13.56 -22.42
CA LEU A 318 -19.27 12.54 -22.28
C LEU A 318 -19.36 11.63 -23.49
N ASN A 319 -18.28 11.52 -24.27
CA ASN A 319 -18.23 10.74 -25.49
C ASN A 319 -19.38 11.09 -26.46
N GLY A 320 -19.71 12.38 -26.60
CA GLY A 320 -20.81 12.89 -27.42
C GLY A 320 -22.22 12.66 -26.86
N VAL A 321 -22.36 12.07 -25.66
CA VAL A 321 -23.65 11.84 -25.00
C VAL A 321 -23.92 12.95 -23.99
N ARG A 322 -25.02 13.69 -24.18
CA ARG A 322 -25.47 14.73 -23.24
C ARG A 322 -25.93 14.14 -21.90
N LEU A 323 -25.49 14.73 -20.81
CA LEU A 323 -25.72 14.25 -19.44
C LEU A 323 -27.06 14.74 -18.86
N LYS A 324 -28.17 14.24 -19.40
CA LYS A 324 -29.52 14.44 -18.85
C LYS A 324 -29.79 13.55 -17.62
N ALA A 325 -30.70 13.96 -16.74
CA ALA A 325 -31.06 13.22 -15.54
C ALA A 325 -31.43 11.76 -15.88
N GLY A 326 -30.76 10.81 -15.21
CA GLY A 326 -30.94 9.37 -15.43
C GLY A 326 -30.01 8.77 -16.47
N THR A 327 -29.35 9.56 -17.32
CA THR A 327 -28.36 9.08 -18.29
C THR A 327 -27.24 8.34 -17.58
N LYS A 328 -26.84 7.21 -18.16
CA LYS A 328 -25.69 6.40 -17.73
C LYS A 328 -24.76 6.24 -18.92
N VAL A 329 -23.49 6.54 -18.72
CA VAL A 329 -22.46 6.43 -19.76
C VAL A 329 -21.30 5.62 -19.19
N GLU A 330 -20.83 4.65 -19.97
CA GLU A 330 -19.56 3.98 -19.71
C GLU A 330 -18.43 4.69 -20.47
N ALA A 331 -17.29 4.80 -19.81
CA ALA A 331 -16.13 5.52 -20.30
C ALA A 331 -14.84 4.82 -19.85
N THR A 332 -13.74 5.19 -20.48
CA THR A 332 -12.37 4.87 -20.09
C THR A 332 -11.83 5.94 -19.14
N LEU A 333 -10.66 5.72 -18.54
CA LEU A 333 -10.02 6.74 -17.70
C LEU A 333 -9.48 7.93 -18.49
N GLU A 334 -9.30 7.77 -19.81
CA GLU A 334 -8.80 8.81 -20.71
C GLU A 334 -9.91 9.73 -21.22
N ASP A 335 -11.15 9.32 -21.04
CA ASP A 335 -12.29 10.17 -21.34
C ASP A 335 -12.39 11.30 -20.33
N LYS A 336 -13.09 12.35 -20.73
CA LYS A 336 -13.34 13.53 -19.91
C LYS A 336 -14.79 13.93 -20.05
N ILE A 337 -15.34 14.54 -19.01
CA ILE A 337 -16.62 15.24 -19.12
C ILE A 337 -16.31 16.65 -19.63
N ILE A 338 -16.95 17.04 -20.71
CA ILE A 338 -16.78 18.36 -21.34
C ILE A 338 -18.03 19.19 -21.02
N PHE A 339 -17.85 20.32 -20.34
CA PHE A 339 -18.91 21.27 -20.06
C PHE A 339 -19.10 22.26 -21.22
N HIS A 340 -20.25 22.92 -21.27
CA HIS A 340 -20.60 23.89 -22.33
C HIS A 340 -19.60 25.04 -22.54
N ASN A 341 -18.80 25.37 -21.52
CA ASN A 341 -17.76 26.40 -21.55
C ASN A 341 -16.37 25.86 -21.88
N ASP A 342 -16.30 24.65 -22.46
CA ASP A 342 -15.09 23.89 -22.79
C ASP A 342 -14.21 23.52 -21.58
N THR A 343 -14.69 23.70 -20.35
CA THR A 343 -13.99 23.17 -19.18
C THR A 343 -14.09 21.64 -19.15
N GLU A 344 -12.99 21.01 -18.77
CA GLU A 344 -12.88 19.55 -18.74
C GLU A 344 -12.80 19.04 -17.29
N LEU A 345 -13.49 17.94 -17.03
CA LEU A 345 -13.34 17.18 -15.79
C LEU A 345 -12.70 15.83 -16.08
N ASP A 346 -11.41 15.76 -15.76
CA ASP A 346 -10.54 14.62 -16.02
C ASP A 346 -10.79 13.45 -15.04
N PHE A 347 -10.96 12.23 -15.57
CA PHE A 347 -11.25 11.05 -14.76
C PHE A 347 -10.05 10.52 -13.98
N ILE A 348 -8.81 10.72 -14.44
CA ILE A 348 -7.61 10.36 -13.69
C ILE A 348 -7.58 11.20 -12.41
N ASP A 349 -7.85 12.50 -12.53
CA ASP A 349 -7.91 13.43 -11.41
C ASP A 349 -9.08 13.15 -10.46
N LEU A 350 -10.28 12.94 -11.00
CA LEU A 350 -11.43 12.56 -10.18
C LEU A 350 -11.19 11.26 -9.42
N ARG A 351 -10.58 10.25 -10.05
CA ARG A 351 -10.25 8.97 -9.40
C ARG A 351 -9.23 9.17 -8.27
N ARG A 352 -8.20 9.99 -8.51
CA ARG A 352 -7.21 10.37 -7.50
C ARG A 352 -7.88 11.04 -6.29
N ARG A 353 -8.81 11.96 -6.53
CA ARG A 353 -9.58 12.66 -5.48
C ARG A 353 -10.58 11.74 -4.78
N ALA A 354 -11.28 10.87 -5.51
CA ALA A 354 -12.19 9.87 -4.95
C ALA A 354 -11.47 8.98 -3.93
N ARG A 355 -10.22 8.59 -4.24
CA ARG A 355 -9.37 7.85 -3.29
C ARG A 355 -8.93 8.68 -2.11
N ALA A 356 -8.65 9.97 -2.31
CA ALA A 356 -8.21 10.87 -1.24
C ALA A 356 -9.24 10.96 -0.12
N LEU A 357 -10.52 10.93 -0.48
CA LEU A 357 -11.66 11.03 0.43
C LEU A 357 -11.94 9.75 1.24
N GLY A 358 -11.20 8.66 1.02
CA GLY A 358 -11.39 7.37 1.69
C GLY A 358 -12.58 6.58 1.14
N GLY A 359 -12.63 5.28 1.46
CA GLY A 359 -13.70 4.39 1.01
C GLY A 359 -15.03 4.61 1.74
N ARG A 360 -16.15 4.48 1.03
CA ARG A 360 -17.48 4.27 1.63
C ARG A 360 -17.98 2.92 1.17
N PHE A 361 -18.15 2.00 2.11
CA PHE A 361 -18.46 0.60 1.86
C PHE A 361 -19.93 0.35 2.22
N GLN A 362 -20.73 0.04 1.19
CA GLN A 362 -22.12 -0.34 1.39
C GLN A 362 -22.18 -1.82 1.79
N LEU A 363 -22.71 -2.09 2.98
CA LEU A 363 -22.92 -3.44 3.47
C LEU A 363 -24.20 -4.03 2.82
N LYS A 364 -24.09 -5.27 2.36
CA LYS A 364 -25.17 -6.04 1.73
C LYS A 364 -26.07 -6.61 2.81
N ALA A 365 -27.39 -6.54 2.58
CA ALA A 365 -28.38 -7.12 3.47
C ALA A 365 -28.18 -8.63 3.71
N SER A 366 -27.64 -9.34 2.71
CA SER A 366 -27.41 -10.79 2.72
C SER A 366 -26.08 -11.22 3.34
N LYS A 367 -25.22 -10.29 3.76
CA LYS A 367 -23.88 -10.57 4.29
C LYS A 367 -23.75 -9.92 5.66
N SER A 368 -23.47 -10.73 6.67
CA SER A 368 -23.32 -10.31 8.07
C SER A 368 -21.86 -10.29 8.53
N GLU A 369 -20.91 -10.73 7.70
CA GLU A 369 -19.50 -10.83 8.05
C GLU A 369 -18.65 -10.18 6.97
N TYR A 370 -17.72 -9.30 7.36
CA TYR A 370 -16.83 -8.59 6.46
C TYR A 370 -15.40 -8.75 6.91
N LEU A 371 -14.53 -9.21 6.02
CA LEU A 371 -13.11 -9.02 6.22
C LEU A 371 -12.73 -7.58 5.87
N VAL A 372 -11.81 -7.04 6.65
CA VAL A 372 -11.32 -5.67 6.49
C VAL A 372 -9.80 -5.70 6.51
N SER A 373 -9.18 -5.32 5.41
CA SER A 373 -7.71 -5.39 5.29
C SER A 373 -7.17 -4.33 4.35
N ASN A 374 -5.92 -3.92 4.54
CA ASN A 374 -5.14 -3.17 3.55
C ASN A 374 -4.49 -4.09 2.50
N ASP A 375 -4.55 -5.41 2.68
CA ASP A 375 -4.10 -6.42 1.73
C ASP A 375 -5.31 -7.01 0.95
N PRO A 376 -5.44 -6.72 -0.36
CA PRO A 376 -6.55 -7.22 -1.17
C PRO A 376 -6.53 -8.73 -1.43
N SER A 377 -5.38 -9.40 -1.29
CA SER A 377 -5.30 -10.86 -1.51
C SER A 377 -6.05 -11.64 -0.42
N ARG A 378 -6.18 -11.06 0.77
CA ARG A 378 -6.90 -11.66 1.91
C ARG A 378 -8.41 -11.41 1.87
N LEU A 379 -8.89 -10.69 0.85
CA LEU A 379 -10.27 -10.25 0.75
C LEU A 379 -11.01 -10.97 -0.37
N GLN A 380 -12.30 -11.24 -0.12
CA GLN A 380 -13.24 -11.78 -1.08
C GLN A 380 -14.17 -10.68 -1.62
N ALA A 381 -15.06 -11.05 -2.52
CA ALA A 381 -16.04 -10.11 -3.06
C ALA A 381 -16.86 -9.46 -1.94
N ASP A 382 -17.06 -8.15 -2.07
CA ASP A 382 -17.78 -7.30 -1.12
C ASP A 382 -17.14 -7.19 0.28
N ASP A 383 -15.91 -7.64 0.47
CA ASP A 383 -15.12 -7.29 1.66
C ASP A 383 -14.58 -5.85 1.56
N ILE A 384 -14.02 -5.37 2.67
CA ILE A 384 -13.62 -3.97 2.82
C ILE A 384 -12.11 -3.84 2.62
N LEU A 385 -11.71 -3.38 1.44
CA LEU A 385 -10.32 -2.98 1.20
C LEU A 385 -10.06 -1.60 1.78
N LEU A 386 -9.28 -1.55 2.84
CA LEU A 386 -8.74 -0.33 3.40
C LEU A 386 -7.79 0.33 2.41
N SER A 387 -7.78 1.66 2.40
CA SER A 387 -6.73 2.35 1.70
C SER A 387 -5.38 2.10 2.42
N PRO A 388 -4.23 2.09 1.70
CA PRO A 388 -2.92 1.83 2.30
C PRO A 388 -2.59 2.84 3.42
N GLY A 389 -2.40 2.35 4.67
CA GLY A 389 -2.13 3.14 5.89
C GLY A 389 -0.65 3.49 6.12
N THR A 390 -0.29 4.03 7.31
CA THR A 390 1.11 4.03 7.81
C THR A 390 1.41 2.83 8.72
N SER A 391 0.35 2.14 9.14
CA SER A 391 0.42 0.85 9.80
C SER A 391 0.84 -0.20 8.78
N GLY A 392 1.58 -1.20 9.24
CA GLY A 392 1.82 -2.39 8.43
C GLY A 392 0.54 -3.21 8.27
N ASP A 393 0.63 -4.52 8.34
CA ASP A 393 -0.49 -5.36 7.94
C ASP A 393 -1.64 -5.28 8.94
N VAL A 394 -2.86 -5.23 8.41
CA VAL A 394 -4.10 -5.20 9.18
C VAL A 394 -5.09 -6.18 8.57
N LEU A 395 -5.62 -7.09 9.38
CA LEU A 395 -6.73 -7.95 9.03
C LEU A 395 -7.72 -7.99 10.21
N LEU A 396 -8.91 -7.47 9.97
CA LEU A 396 -10.01 -7.46 10.91
C LEU A 396 -11.18 -8.23 10.32
N LYS A 397 -12.07 -8.68 11.19
CA LYS A 397 -13.37 -9.19 10.83
C LYS A 397 -14.45 -8.40 11.56
N ILE A 398 -15.44 -7.90 10.82
CA ILE A 398 -16.57 -7.18 11.38
C ILE A 398 -17.82 -8.01 11.14
N PHE A 399 -18.45 -8.44 12.23
CA PHE A 399 -19.77 -9.06 12.22
C PHE A 399 -20.82 -7.95 12.39
N CYS A 400 -21.92 -8.04 11.65
CA CYS A 400 -22.99 -7.06 11.60
C CYS A 400 -24.33 -7.74 11.90
N ASP A 401 -25.04 -7.24 12.93
CA ASP A 401 -26.44 -7.54 13.18
C ASP A 401 -27.26 -6.29 12.81
N TYR A 402 -27.90 -6.32 11.63
CA TYR A 402 -28.65 -5.18 11.11
C TYR A 402 -29.99 -4.96 11.81
N ASP A 403 -30.55 -5.99 12.41
CA ASP A 403 -31.83 -5.89 13.13
C ASP A 403 -31.62 -5.19 14.47
N GLN A 404 -30.54 -5.54 15.16
CA GLN A 404 -30.12 -4.89 16.41
C GLN A 404 -29.29 -3.62 16.19
N ARG A 405 -28.82 -3.37 14.95
CA ARG A 405 -27.96 -2.23 14.57
C ARG A 405 -26.66 -2.19 15.38
N VAL A 406 -26.05 -3.35 15.57
CA VAL A 406 -24.79 -3.51 16.30
C VAL A 406 -23.83 -4.37 15.48
N GLY A 407 -22.56 -4.39 15.90
CA GLY A 407 -21.58 -5.29 15.35
C GLY A 407 -20.61 -5.82 16.38
N LEU A 408 -19.76 -6.73 15.93
CA LEU A 408 -18.64 -7.25 16.69
C LEU A 408 -17.38 -7.11 15.83
N LEU A 409 -16.39 -6.40 16.35
CA LEU A 409 -15.05 -6.37 15.79
C LEU A 409 -14.26 -7.56 16.31
N GLU A 410 -13.57 -8.26 15.42
CA GLU A 410 -12.52 -9.24 15.71
C GLU A 410 -11.21 -8.77 15.06
N VAL A 411 -10.13 -8.73 15.82
CA VAL A 411 -8.78 -8.41 15.35
C VAL A 411 -8.05 -9.71 15.08
N ILE A 412 -7.86 -10.05 13.80
CA ILE A 412 -7.15 -11.26 13.38
C ILE A 412 -5.64 -10.98 13.36
N GLU A 413 -5.24 -9.86 12.74
CA GLU A 413 -3.85 -9.43 12.62
C GLU A 413 -3.78 -7.91 12.63
N SER A 414 -2.83 -7.34 13.37
CA SER A 414 -2.52 -5.92 13.28
C SER A 414 -1.14 -5.59 13.86
N ASP A 415 -0.36 -4.81 13.10
CA ASP A 415 0.91 -4.27 13.57
C ASP A 415 0.76 -3.12 14.59
N ARG A 416 -0.43 -2.50 14.66
CA ARG A 416 -0.72 -1.40 15.60
C ARG A 416 -1.94 -1.71 16.46
N PRO A 417 -2.06 -1.12 17.66
CA PRO A 417 -3.26 -1.30 18.48
C PRO A 417 -4.50 -0.76 17.76
N ILE A 418 -5.48 -1.64 17.54
CA ILE A 418 -6.81 -1.25 17.06
C ILE A 418 -7.61 -0.69 18.24
N MET A 419 -8.29 0.43 18.03
CA MET A 419 -9.13 1.04 19.07
C MET A 419 -10.57 1.14 18.61
N VAL A 420 -11.51 1.02 19.55
CA VAL A 420 -12.91 1.44 19.36
C VAL A 420 -13.14 2.62 20.31
N GLY A 421 -13.30 3.81 19.73
CA GLY A 421 -13.14 5.06 20.47
C GLY A 421 -11.77 5.14 21.16
N GLU A 422 -11.76 5.32 22.48
CA GLU A 422 -10.54 5.36 23.31
C GLU A 422 -10.10 4.00 23.85
N THR A 423 -10.82 2.92 23.54
CA THR A 423 -10.58 1.59 24.13
C THR A 423 -9.79 0.69 23.18
N PRO A 424 -8.63 0.13 23.57
CA PRO A 424 -7.88 -0.81 22.74
C PRO A 424 -8.59 -2.16 22.67
N VAL A 425 -8.73 -2.70 21.45
CA VAL A 425 -9.29 -4.03 21.18
C VAL A 425 -8.17 -4.97 20.80
N ARG A 426 -7.97 -6.03 21.58
CA ARG A 426 -6.90 -7.03 21.34
C ARG A 426 -7.36 -8.24 20.55
N THR A 427 -8.61 -8.67 20.74
CA THR A 427 -9.14 -9.88 20.12
C THR A 427 -10.55 -9.61 19.63
N THR A 428 -11.48 -9.26 20.51
CA THR A 428 -12.84 -8.86 20.12
C THR A 428 -13.32 -7.63 20.87
N GLY A 429 -14.20 -6.85 20.24
CA GLY A 429 -14.81 -5.65 20.80
C GLY A 429 -16.19 -5.41 20.23
N ALA A 430 -17.17 -5.07 21.07
CA ALA A 430 -18.51 -4.73 20.61
C ALA A 430 -18.50 -3.38 19.88
N LEU A 431 -19.31 -3.28 18.83
CA LEU A 431 -19.54 -2.06 18.06
C LEU A 431 -21.01 -1.67 18.14
N LYS A 432 -21.28 -0.40 18.42
CA LYS A 432 -22.59 0.23 18.32
C LYS A 432 -22.72 0.98 17.01
N ASP A 433 -23.96 1.29 16.63
CA ASP A 433 -24.24 2.20 15.53
C ASP A 433 -23.57 3.57 15.76
N GLY A 434 -22.77 4.01 14.80
CA GLY A 434 -21.98 5.25 14.85
C GLY A 434 -20.56 5.09 15.41
N ASP A 435 -20.19 3.92 15.96
CA ASP A 435 -18.86 3.73 16.54
C ASP A 435 -17.74 3.88 15.50
N THR A 436 -16.58 4.29 15.99
CA THR A 436 -15.39 4.50 15.16
C THR A 436 -14.27 3.55 15.59
N ILE A 437 -13.78 2.77 14.63
CA ILE A 437 -12.60 1.91 14.77
C ILE A 437 -11.39 2.70 14.29
N ARG A 438 -10.45 2.99 15.19
CA ARG A 438 -9.16 3.58 14.80
C ARG A 438 -8.20 2.47 14.42
N ILE A 439 -7.81 2.44 13.14
CA ILE A 439 -6.83 1.50 12.60
C ILE A 439 -5.42 2.06 12.75
N ASP A 440 -5.27 3.37 12.50
CA ASP A 440 -3.99 4.06 12.49
C ASP A 440 -4.14 5.51 12.95
N VAL A 441 -3.01 6.21 13.13
CA VAL A 441 -2.97 7.67 13.24
C VAL A 441 -3.60 8.27 11.98
N GLY A 442 -4.74 8.93 12.15
CA GLY A 442 -5.47 9.56 11.05
C GLY A 442 -6.21 8.59 10.13
N GLN A 443 -6.39 7.31 10.49
CA GLN A 443 -7.20 6.37 9.71
C GLN A 443 -8.24 5.68 10.59
N PHE A 444 -9.49 5.85 10.21
CA PHE A 444 -10.65 5.44 10.99
C PHE A 444 -11.68 4.74 10.12
N LEU A 445 -12.42 3.78 10.69
CA LEU A 445 -13.65 3.26 10.13
C LEU A 445 -14.82 3.68 10.99
N ARG A 446 -15.74 4.44 10.43
CA ARG A 446 -17.00 4.77 11.06
C ARG A 446 -18.05 3.73 10.67
N CYS A 447 -18.61 3.04 11.64
CA CYS A 447 -19.61 1.99 11.45
C CYS A 447 -21.01 2.58 11.60
N ASN A 448 -21.81 2.60 10.54
CA ASN A 448 -23.22 2.99 10.55
C ASN A 448 -24.07 1.79 10.10
N PHE A 449 -24.38 0.90 11.04
CA PHE A 449 -25.16 -0.31 10.81
C PHE A 449 -26.61 0.00 10.42
N SER A 450 -27.18 1.10 10.91
CA SER A 450 -28.56 1.50 10.56
C SER A 450 -28.70 1.87 9.08
N GLU A 451 -27.69 2.54 8.51
CA GLU A 451 -27.62 2.82 7.07
C GLU A 451 -26.91 1.70 6.28
N ARG A 452 -26.42 0.67 6.96
CA ARG A 452 -25.62 -0.44 6.41
C ARG A 452 -24.38 0.05 5.68
N ILE A 453 -23.64 0.94 6.30
CA ILE A 453 -22.47 1.59 5.72
C ILE A 453 -21.31 1.51 6.72
N ILE A 454 -20.12 1.21 6.20
CA ILE A 454 -18.86 1.48 6.90
C ILE A 454 -18.09 2.52 6.08
N GLU A 455 -17.62 3.57 6.73
CA GLU A 455 -16.89 4.66 6.09
C GLU A 455 -15.46 4.72 6.57
N GLU A 456 -14.51 4.58 5.65
CA GLU A 456 -13.11 4.86 5.92
C GLU A 456 -12.86 6.37 5.82
N GLU A 457 -12.51 6.97 6.95
CA GLU A 457 -12.08 8.36 7.04
C GLU A 457 -10.55 8.42 7.11
N ARG A 458 -9.97 9.28 6.28
CA ARG A 458 -8.52 9.47 6.20
C ARG A 458 -8.16 10.92 6.40
N ASN A 459 -7.41 11.13 7.45
CA ASN A 459 -6.71 12.32 7.83
C ASN A 459 -5.23 12.08 7.57
N ILE A 460 -4.88 11.88 6.29
CA ILE A 460 -3.53 11.48 5.88
C ILE A 460 -3.03 12.41 4.78
N ILE A 461 -1.86 13.01 5.01
CA ILE A 461 -1.15 13.81 4.00
C ILE A 461 -0.57 12.88 2.94
N ARG A 462 -0.97 13.10 1.68
CA ARG A 462 -0.56 12.33 0.49
C ARG A 462 0.35 13.12 -0.43
N THR A 463 0.09 14.42 -0.55
CA THR A 463 0.91 15.33 -1.35
C THR A 463 1.32 16.51 -0.50
N LEU A 464 2.57 16.91 -0.66
CA LEU A 464 3.13 18.19 -0.24
C LEU A 464 3.51 18.91 -1.53
N GLU A 465 2.93 20.08 -1.76
CA GLU A 465 3.24 20.94 -2.89
C GLU A 465 3.80 22.25 -2.32
N VAL A 466 4.98 22.62 -2.78
CA VAL A 466 5.68 23.85 -2.41
C VAL A 466 5.66 24.71 -3.65
N ASN A 467 5.03 25.88 -3.57
CA ASN A 467 4.77 26.73 -4.72
C ASN A 467 5.39 28.11 -4.49
N GLU A 468 6.47 28.39 -5.22
CA GLU A 468 7.18 29.68 -5.28
C GLU A 468 7.54 30.24 -3.90
N VAL A 469 7.94 29.34 -2.98
CA VAL A 469 8.20 29.69 -1.59
C VAL A 469 9.43 30.57 -1.48
N THR A 470 9.23 31.78 -0.96
CA THR A 470 10.27 32.77 -0.69
C THR A 470 10.24 33.17 0.78
N HIS A 471 11.39 33.24 1.43
CA HIS A 471 11.49 33.68 2.82
C HIS A 471 12.65 34.65 3.01
N ARG A 472 12.35 35.77 3.67
CA ARG A 472 13.28 36.85 4.01
C ARG A 472 13.33 37.05 5.52
N PHE A 473 14.54 37.16 6.08
CA PHE A 473 14.71 37.60 7.46
C PHE A 473 14.86 39.12 7.52
N GLY A 474 14.04 39.77 8.36
CA GLY A 474 14.08 41.22 8.56
C GLY A 474 13.86 42.00 7.26
N LYS A 475 14.69 43.01 7.01
CA LYS A 475 14.51 43.98 5.91
C LYS A 475 15.29 43.66 4.61
N GLY A 476 16.03 42.56 4.49
CA GLY A 476 16.86 42.40 3.28
C GLY A 476 17.34 41.01 2.89
N GLU A 477 17.64 40.12 3.83
CA GLU A 477 18.30 38.87 3.48
C GLU A 477 17.30 37.81 3.00
N ILE A 478 17.35 37.50 1.71
CA ILE A 478 16.59 36.38 1.11
C ILE A 478 17.34 35.10 1.45
N VAL A 479 16.68 34.20 2.17
CA VAL A 479 17.25 32.89 2.51
C VAL A 479 16.65 31.78 1.66
N LEU A 480 15.40 31.95 1.20
CA LEU A 480 14.73 31.07 0.25
C LEU A 480 14.15 31.95 -0.86
N GLU A 481 14.34 31.58 -2.13
CA GLU A 481 13.88 32.34 -3.29
C GLU A 481 13.19 31.41 -4.28
N GLY A 482 11.88 31.59 -4.49
CA GLY A 482 11.11 30.89 -5.54
C GLY A 482 11.18 29.36 -5.50
N ILE A 483 11.21 28.75 -4.31
CA ILE A 483 11.34 27.29 -4.20
C ILE A 483 10.02 26.62 -4.58
N SER A 484 10.06 25.79 -5.63
CA SER A 484 8.92 25.02 -6.12
C SER A 484 9.25 23.54 -6.28
N PHE A 485 8.53 22.66 -5.60
CA PHE A 485 8.64 21.21 -5.75
C PHE A 485 7.44 20.49 -5.14
N ASN A 486 7.24 19.23 -5.56
CA ASN A 486 6.18 18.37 -5.06
C ASN A 486 6.78 17.09 -4.47
N VAL A 487 6.19 16.62 -3.38
CA VAL A 487 6.55 15.35 -2.73
C VAL A 487 5.28 14.53 -2.57
N THR A 488 5.36 13.27 -3.00
CA THR A 488 4.28 12.31 -2.79
C THR A 488 4.57 11.42 -1.57
N ARG A 489 3.52 10.97 -0.91
CA ARG A 489 3.64 10.10 0.27
C ARG A 489 4.45 8.84 -0.07
N GLY A 490 5.41 8.55 0.79
CA GLY A 490 6.33 7.42 0.63
C GLY A 490 7.65 7.79 -0.02
N GLU A 491 7.76 8.98 -0.61
CA GLU A 491 9.04 9.49 -1.10
C GLU A 491 9.94 9.95 0.05
N LEU A 492 11.20 9.54 -0.02
CA LEU A 492 12.26 10.07 0.81
C LEU A 492 13.01 11.14 0.02
N VAL A 493 12.91 12.39 0.45
CA VAL A 493 13.55 13.52 -0.22
C VAL A 493 14.73 14.01 0.60
N CYS A 494 15.90 14.12 -0.03
CA CYS A 494 17.11 14.66 0.59
C CYS A 494 17.36 16.09 0.10
N VAL A 495 17.40 17.05 1.02
CA VAL A 495 17.76 18.44 0.73
C VAL A 495 19.24 18.65 1.05
N MET A 496 20.04 18.95 0.02
CA MET A 496 21.49 19.12 0.13
C MET A 496 21.92 20.54 -0.26
N GLY A 497 23.06 21.00 0.28
CA GLY A 497 23.59 22.33 0.01
C GLY A 497 24.60 22.79 1.07
N ALA A 498 25.39 23.82 0.76
CA ALA A 498 26.40 24.38 1.68
C ALA A 498 25.78 24.89 3.00
N SER A 499 26.57 24.99 4.06
CA SER A 499 26.12 25.65 5.30
C SER A 499 25.66 27.08 5.00
N GLY A 500 24.53 27.52 5.56
CA GLY A 500 23.93 28.82 5.26
C GLY A 500 23.00 28.86 4.05
N SER A 501 22.92 27.80 3.22
CA SER A 501 22.05 27.76 2.03
C SER A 501 20.54 27.71 2.30
N GLY A 502 20.09 27.95 3.54
CA GLY A 502 18.66 27.96 3.89
C GLY A 502 18.00 26.60 4.16
N LYS A 503 18.72 25.46 4.18
CA LYS A 503 18.11 24.12 4.42
C LYS A 503 17.26 24.05 5.69
N SER A 504 17.83 24.48 6.82
CA SER A 504 17.10 24.48 8.10
C SER A 504 15.91 25.44 8.08
N THR A 505 16.04 26.56 7.35
CA THR A 505 14.94 27.51 7.12
C THR A 505 13.82 26.87 6.31
N LEU A 506 14.15 26.18 5.21
CA LEU A 506 13.17 25.45 4.40
C LEU A 506 12.45 24.39 5.24
N LEU A 507 13.16 23.59 6.03
CA LEU A 507 12.54 22.57 6.88
C LEU A 507 11.61 23.18 7.93
N ARG A 508 11.95 24.33 8.52
CA ARG A 508 11.05 25.06 9.45
C ARG A 508 9.81 25.62 8.75
N VAL A 509 9.97 26.10 7.53
CA VAL A 509 8.88 26.59 6.69
C VAL A 509 7.93 25.44 6.33
N LEU A 510 8.45 24.26 5.99
CA LEU A 510 7.65 23.06 5.76
C LEU A 510 7.00 22.51 7.04
N ALA A 511 7.66 22.66 8.18
CA ALA A 511 7.15 22.25 9.48
C ALA A 511 6.02 23.13 10.04
N GLY A 512 5.65 24.21 9.36
CA GLY A 512 4.67 25.18 9.87
C GLY A 512 5.21 26.04 11.03
N GLN A 513 6.53 26.01 11.27
CA GLN A 513 7.17 26.76 12.36
C GLN A 513 7.60 28.17 11.93
N LEU A 514 7.70 28.42 10.62
CA LEU A 514 8.19 29.68 10.08
C LEU A 514 7.42 30.05 8.80
N GLN A 515 6.52 31.02 8.88
CA GLN A 515 5.73 31.42 7.73
C GLN A 515 6.60 32.01 6.60
N PRO A 516 6.44 31.57 5.33
CA PRO A 516 7.16 32.16 4.22
C PRO A 516 6.69 33.60 3.97
N THR A 517 7.56 34.42 3.39
CA THR A 517 7.23 35.81 3.02
C THR A 517 6.29 35.86 1.83
N SER A 518 6.45 34.93 0.88
CA SER A 518 5.53 34.71 -0.25
C SER A 518 5.57 33.26 -0.72
N GLY A 519 4.62 32.89 -1.59
CA GLY A 519 4.39 31.51 -2.00
C GLY A 519 3.43 30.79 -1.05
N ASP A 520 3.19 29.50 -1.30
CA ASP A 520 2.29 28.68 -0.49
C ASP A 520 2.84 27.26 -0.33
N ILE A 521 2.46 26.63 0.78
CA ILE A 521 2.71 25.21 1.04
C ILE A 521 1.35 24.54 1.13
N VAL A 522 1.11 23.56 0.27
CA VAL A 522 -0.19 22.94 0.11
C VAL A 522 -0.09 21.45 0.47
N LEU A 523 -0.90 21.02 1.42
CA LEU A 523 -1.03 19.62 1.83
C LEU A 523 -2.39 19.08 1.37
N ASN A 524 -2.42 18.09 0.48
CA ASN A 524 -3.65 17.56 -0.13
C ASN A 524 -4.57 18.65 -0.71
N GLY A 525 -4.01 19.65 -1.40
CA GLY A 525 -4.78 20.76 -1.95
C GLY A 525 -5.24 21.81 -0.93
N ARG A 526 -4.84 21.72 0.34
CA ARG A 526 -5.14 22.73 1.39
C ARG A 526 -3.87 23.47 1.80
N SER A 527 -3.91 24.81 1.80
CA SER A 527 -2.80 25.64 2.29
C SER A 527 -2.50 25.34 3.76
N LEU A 528 -1.24 25.07 4.08
CA LEU A 528 -0.71 24.79 5.41
C LEU A 528 -0.98 25.96 6.35
N TYR A 529 -0.56 27.16 5.98
CA TYR A 529 -0.63 28.33 6.86
C TYR A 529 -2.05 28.85 7.06
N ARG A 530 -2.97 28.61 6.13
CA ARG A 530 -4.40 28.92 6.32
C ARG A 530 -5.13 27.90 7.20
N ASN A 531 -4.59 26.69 7.37
CA ASN A 531 -5.20 25.59 8.12
C ASN A 531 -4.24 25.02 9.17
N LEU A 532 -3.36 25.86 9.72
CA LEU A 532 -2.19 25.44 10.49
C LEU A 532 -2.58 24.59 11.69
N ASP A 533 -3.63 24.97 12.41
CA ASP A 533 -4.08 24.23 13.61
C ASP A 533 -4.50 22.80 13.32
N VAL A 534 -5.09 22.55 12.15
CA VAL A 534 -5.50 21.20 11.75
C VAL A 534 -4.32 20.43 11.15
N LEU A 535 -3.51 21.10 10.32
CA LEU A 535 -2.51 20.44 9.51
C LEU A 535 -1.17 20.18 10.22
N LYS A 536 -0.82 20.99 11.24
CA LYS A 536 0.43 20.82 12.01
C LYS A 536 0.52 19.45 12.70
N HIS A 537 -0.62 18.84 13.04
CA HIS A 537 -0.68 17.52 13.66
C HIS A 537 -0.19 16.38 12.76
N TYR A 538 -0.03 16.61 11.45
CA TYR A 538 0.51 15.61 10.51
C TYR A 538 1.99 15.81 10.19
N ILE A 539 2.64 16.81 10.79
CA ILE A 539 4.02 17.16 10.48
C ILE A 539 4.85 17.00 11.75
N SER A 540 5.94 16.24 11.67
CA SER A 540 6.92 16.13 12.75
C SER A 540 8.24 16.74 12.28
N TYR A 541 8.78 17.64 13.09
CA TYR A 541 10.08 18.27 12.85
C TYR A 541 11.07 17.76 13.88
N MET A 542 12.13 17.11 13.40
CA MET A 542 13.24 16.70 14.25
C MET A 542 14.37 17.72 14.12
N PRO A 543 14.67 18.51 15.18
CA PRO A 543 15.68 19.54 15.13
C PRO A 543 17.09 18.96 14.99
N GLN A 544 18.02 19.79 14.51
CA GLN A 544 19.44 19.43 14.39
C GLN A 544 20.12 19.23 15.76
N GLN A 545 19.64 19.94 16.79
CA GLN A 545 20.12 19.82 18.16
C GLN A 545 19.05 19.11 19.00
N ASP A 546 19.50 18.29 19.94
CA ASP A 546 18.63 17.55 20.84
C ASP A 546 17.69 18.49 21.62
N ALA A 547 16.40 18.16 21.65
CA ALA A 547 15.36 18.91 22.33
C ALA A 547 14.88 18.17 23.60
N PHE A 548 15.80 17.53 24.34
CA PHE A 548 15.47 16.83 25.58
C PHE A 548 15.56 17.77 26.77
N ASP A 549 14.61 17.63 27.69
CA ASP A 549 14.71 18.26 29.01
C ASP A 549 15.43 17.28 29.96
N GLU A 550 16.60 17.71 30.43
CA GLU A 550 17.43 16.94 31.35
C GLU A 550 16.79 16.74 32.74
N HIS A 551 15.79 17.54 33.08
CA HIS A 551 15.02 17.41 34.32
C HIS A 551 13.89 16.38 34.23
N LEU A 552 13.52 15.95 33.02
CA LEU A 552 12.47 14.96 32.80
C LEU A 552 13.05 13.55 32.71
N THR A 553 12.33 12.56 33.25
CA THR A 553 12.65 11.15 32.98
C THR A 553 12.47 10.84 31.49
N ILE A 554 13.05 9.72 31.03
CA ILE A 554 12.87 9.26 29.64
C ILE A 554 11.38 9.11 29.30
N GLY A 555 10.56 8.59 30.22
CA GLY A 555 9.13 8.43 30.00
C GLY A 555 8.40 9.76 29.84
N GLU A 556 8.78 10.77 30.64
CA GLU A 556 8.19 12.11 30.58
C GLU A 556 8.63 12.88 29.34
N ASN A 557 9.90 12.78 28.93
CA ASN A 557 10.38 13.32 27.65
C ASN A 557 9.61 12.73 26.46
N MET A 558 9.40 11.40 26.46
CA MET A 558 8.60 10.74 25.44
C MET A 558 7.15 11.24 25.47
N GLN A 559 6.52 11.35 26.65
CA GLN A 559 5.14 11.80 26.77
C GLN A 559 4.96 13.27 26.38
N PHE A 560 5.94 14.12 26.66
CA PHE A 560 5.96 15.52 26.23
C PHE A 560 6.00 15.65 24.71
N ALA A 561 6.77 14.79 24.03
CA ALA A 561 6.86 14.76 22.56
C ALA A 561 5.57 14.28 21.85
N PHE A 562 4.63 13.64 22.57
CA PHE A 562 3.35 13.15 22.04
C PHE A 562 2.15 14.07 22.32
N ARG A 563 2.36 15.23 22.97
CA ARG A 563 1.34 16.28 23.15
C ARG A 563 1.46 17.30 22.03
#